data_AF-A0A164UQG5-F1
#
_entry.id   AF-A0A164UQG5-F1
#
_cell.length_a   1.000
_cell.length_b   1.000
_cell.length_c   1.000
_cell.angle_alpha   90.00
_cell.angle_beta   90.00
_cell.angle_gamma   90.00
#
_symmetry.space_group_name_H-M   'P 1'
#
loop_
_entity.id
_entity.type
_entity.pdbx_description
1 polymer ?
#
loop_
_entity_poly.entity_id
_entity_poly.type
_entity_poly.pdbx_seq_one_letter_code
_entity_poly.pdbx_strand_id
1 'polypeptide(L)'
;MAVLSSPLQFISSTPTATKLYTALLLLLSSLYFFLHWRQSTGPLPTPLPYLTVIPGLSFWFPWTFLSAGFVEISIIELIFSLIFMPASLRYLERLWGTTETIKFIVINIVVGNVISFVLSWIEFVAFGYAETFLYGMEYRGQMALQTAVLVAFTQIIPEHQIQLFGVFKIRVKRLPMLYVGFSNVMCVLGFQAPFILIQFGWLSSWTYLRFYKRTPVDTPGGVETYGDRSETFAFVHWFPPFVHYPVGILSNVVYKLCVQLRLVRPFSGTAPDIESGYAPLPGGARAEAERRRALALKALDHRLATTTPASSTTATTSKPLRPSPAAGSTAQPMPSSSDPELHQTHPEKEEDD
;
A
#
# COMPACT_ATOMS: atom_id res chain seq x y z
N MET A 1 27.05 -22.45 7.21
CA MET A 1 26.06 -23.55 7.18
C MET A 1 24.76 -23.02 7.73
N ALA A 2 23.73 -22.87 6.90
CA ALA A 2 22.40 -22.48 7.37
C ALA A 2 21.81 -23.67 8.13
N VAL A 3 21.71 -23.55 9.45
CA VAL A 3 20.96 -24.52 10.26
C VAL A 3 19.53 -24.44 9.76
N LEU A 4 19.07 -25.50 9.08
CA LEU A 4 17.66 -25.69 8.74
C LEU A 4 16.92 -25.69 10.07
N SER A 5 16.36 -24.54 10.45
CA SER A 5 15.51 -24.40 11.62
C SER A 5 14.47 -25.50 11.56
N SER A 6 14.35 -26.30 12.62
CA SER A 6 13.41 -27.42 12.60
C SER A 6 12.01 -26.91 12.24
N PRO A 7 11.18 -27.69 11.53
CA PRO A 7 9.83 -27.26 11.16
C PRO A 7 9.00 -26.83 12.39
N LEU A 8 9.27 -27.42 13.56
CA LEU A 8 8.65 -27.04 14.83
C LEU A 8 9.09 -25.63 15.30
N GLN A 9 10.34 -25.24 15.06
CA GLN A 9 10.83 -23.89 15.36
C GLN A 9 10.23 -22.85 14.40
N PHE A 10 9.97 -23.23 13.15
CA PHE A 10 9.26 -22.38 12.19
C PHE A 10 7.79 -22.15 12.59
N ILE A 11 7.11 -23.21 13.06
CA ILE A 11 5.75 -23.15 13.59
C ILE A 11 5.71 -22.36 14.90
N SER A 12 6.68 -22.57 15.81
CA SER A 12 6.76 -21.79 17.05
C SER A 12 6.94 -20.29 16.77
N SER A 13 7.84 -19.95 15.84
CA SER A 13 8.19 -18.57 15.47
C SER A 13 7.21 -17.89 14.49
N THR A 14 6.10 -18.55 14.12
CA THR A 14 5.07 -17.90 13.31
C THR A 14 4.17 -17.04 14.19
N PRO A 15 3.88 -15.80 13.78
CA PRO A 15 2.94 -14.92 14.46
C PRO A 15 1.51 -15.50 14.54
N THR A 16 0.71 -15.01 15.49
CA THR A 16 -0.55 -15.62 15.91
C THR A 16 -1.67 -15.50 14.87
N ALA A 17 -1.85 -14.33 14.24
CA ALA A 17 -2.90 -14.14 13.23
C ALA A 17 -2.64 -15.02 12.02
N THR A 18 -1.38 -15.16 11.62
CA THR A 18 -0.96 -16.03 10.51
C THR A 18 -1.29 -17.49 10.81
N LYS A 19 -1.00 -17.96 12.04
CA LYS A 19 -1.37 -19.32 12.48
C LYS A 19 -2.87 -19.56 12.43
N LEU A 20 -3.64 -18.61 12.99
CA LEU A 20 -5.10 -18.68 13.00
C LEU A 20 -5.65 -18.73 11.57
N TYR A 21 -5.16 -17.83 10.70
CA TYR A 21 -5.51 -17.81 9.29
C TYR A 21 -5.21 -19.15 8.60
N THR A 22 -4.00 -19.70 8.78
CA THR A 22 -3.63 -20.98 8.15
C THR A 22 -4.46 -22.15 8.65
N ALA A 23 -4.76 -22.17 9.95
CA ALA A 23 -5.58 -23.21 10.56
C ALA A 23 -7.01 -23.14 10.04
N LEU A 24 -7.59 -21.94 9.93
CA LEU A 24 -8.93 -21.72 9.38
C LEU A 24 -9.01 -22.11 7.89
N LEU A 25 -8.02 -21.70 7.09
CA LEU A 25 -7.95 -22.05 5.66
C LEU A 25 -7.91 -23.57 5.47
N LEU A 26 -7.04 -24.27 6.20
CA LEU A 26 -6.97 -25.73 6.16
C LEU A 26 -8.27 -26.38 6.64
N LEU A 27 -8.78 -25.96 7.80
CA LEU A 27 -9.96 -26.56 8.41
C LEU A 27 -11.19 -26.41 7.51
N LEU A 28 -11.47 -25.20 7.02
CA LEU A 28 -12.66 -24.93 6.21
C LEU A 28 -12.54 -25.52 4.81
N SER A 29 -11.36 -25.50 4.19
CA SER A 29 -11.15 -26.16 2.89
C SER A 29 -11.21 -27.69 3.02
N SER A 30 -10.60 -28.28 4.06
CA SER A 30 -10.72 -29.73 4.32
C SER A 30 -12.16 -30.14 4.64
N LEU A 31 -12.89 -29.31 5.40
CA LEU A 31 -14.31 -29.53 5.65
C LEU A 31 -15.12 -29.48 4.36
N TYR A 32 -14.85 -28.51 3.47
CA TYR A 32 -15.45 -28.44 2.14
C TYR A 32 -15.19 -29.73 1.35
N PHE A 33 -13.93 -30.16 1.24
CA PHE A 33 -13.57 -31.40 0.54
C PHE A 33 -14.25 -32.63 1.12
N PHE A 34 -14.31 -32.74 2.45
CA PHE A 34 -14.97 -33.85 3.12
C PHE A 34 -16.47 -33.89 2.83
N LEU A 35 -17.15 -32.75 2.95
CA LEU A 35 -18.59 -32.65 2.70
C LEU A 35 -18.91 -32.86 1.22
N HIS A 36 -18.10 -32.32 0.32
CA HIS A 36 -18.21 -32.53 -1.11
C HIS A 36 -18.00 -34.01 -1.47
N TRP A 37 -17.01 -34.68 -0.88
CA TRP A 37 -16.79 -36.12 -1.08
C TRP A 37 -17.97 -36.96 -0.57
N ARG A 38 -18.53 -36.61 0.59
CA ARG A 38 -19.73 -37.28 1.15
C ARG A 38 -20.97 -37.05 0.29
N GLN A 39 -21.12 -35.88 -0.32
CA GLN A 39 -22.24 -35.56 -1.21
C GLN A 39 -22.07 -36.11 -2.62
N SER A 40 -20.83 -36.29 -3.10
CA SER A 40 -20.53 -36.94 -4.39
C SER A 40 -21.06 -38.37 -4.45
N THR A 41 -21.26 -39.03 -3.30
CA THR A 41 -21.93 -40.33 -3.21
C THR A 41 -23.47 -40.27 -3.22
N GLY A 42 -24.07 -39.07 -3.27
CA GLY A 42 -25.51 -38.82 -3.33
C GLY A 42 -26.02 -38.50 -4.74
N PRO A 43 -27.34 -38.30 -4.92
CA PRO A 43 -27.97 -38.22 -6.24
C PRO A 43 -27.68 -36.93 -7.03
N LEU A 44 -27.28 -35.83 -6.38
CA LEU A 44 -26.89 -34.59 -7.07
C LEU A 44 -25.77 -33.84 -6.31
N PRO A 45 -24.75 -33.31 -7.01
CA PRO A 45 -23.80 -32.37 -6.45
C PRO A 45 -24.55 -31.06 -6.16
N THR A 46 -24.71 -30.72 -4.88
CA THR A 46 -25.32 -29.45 -4.47
C THR A 46 -24.22 -28.52 -3.98
N PRO A 47 -24.23 -27.23 -4.39
CA PRO A 47 -23.31 -26.26 -3.82
C PRO A 47 -23.58 -26.13 -2.31
N LEU A 48 -22.56 -25.78 -1.52
CA LEU A 48 -22.63 -25.76 -0.05
C LEU A 48 -22.96 -24.35 0.47
N PRO A 49 -24.25 -23.95 0.55
CA PRO A 49 -24.66 -22.57 0.83
C PRO A 49 -24.29 -22.08 2.23
N TYR A 50 -23.88 -22.97 3.12
CA TYR A 50 -23.45 -22.65 4.47
C TYR A 50 -21.94 -22.38 4.58
N LEU A 51 -21.16 -22.61 3.52
CA LEU A 51 -19.71 -22.45 3.52
C LEU A 51 -19.21 -21.42 2.51
N THR A 52 -19.82 -21.38 1.33
CA THR A 52 -19.54 -20.42 0.24
C THR A 52 -20.67 -19.39 0.10
N VAL A 53 -20.38 -18.25 -0.54
CA VAL A 53 -21.38 -17.20 -0.74
C VAL A 53 -22.12 -17.47 -2.03
N ILE A 54 -23.38 -17.87 -1.88
CA ILE A 54 -24.37 -18.01 -2.96
C ILE A 54 -25.40 -16.87 -2.78
N PRO A 55 -25.50 -15.90 -3.69
CA PRO A 55 -26.27 -14.68 -3.43
C PRO A 55 -27.75 -14.90 -3.08
N GLY A 56 -28.41 -15.92 -3.64
CA GLY A 56 -29.80 -16.26 -3.33
C GLY A 56 -30.02 -16.82 -1.91
N LEU A 57 -28.99 -17.39 -1.29
CA LEU A 57 -29.10 -18.09 0.01
C LEU A 57 -28.30 -17.43 1.13
N SER A 58 -27.31 -16.59 0.79
CA SER A 58 -26.38 -16.00 1.76
C SER A 58 -27.05 -15.06 2.77
N PHE A 59 -28.25 -14.55 2.46
CA PHE A 59 -29.04 -13.78 3.43
C PHE A 59 -29.38 -14.59 4.68
N TRP A 60 -29.65 -15.90 4.53
CA TRP A 60 -29.96 -16.80 5.64
C TRP A 60 -28.72 -17.31 6.38
N PHE A 61 -27.56 -17.23 5.73
CA PHE A 61 -26.29 -17.74 6.25
C PHE A 61 -25.23 -16.63 6.27
N PRO A 62 -25.38 -15.57 7.09
CA PRO A 62 -24.52 -14.38 7.01
C PRO A 62 -23.05 -14.64 7.35
N TRP A 63 -22.73 -15.74 8.04
CA TRP A 63 -21.33 -16.11 8.31
C TRP A 63 -20.56 -16.47 7.03
N THR A 64 -21.24 -16.81 5.92
CA THR A 64 -20.61 -17.15 4.64
C THR A 64 -19.77 -16.00 4.11
N PHE A 65 -20.17 -14.75 4.37
CA PHE A 65 -19.38 -13.57 3.99
C PHE A 65 -17.96 -13.59 4.55
N LEU A 66 -17.72 -14.27 5.68
CA LEU A 66 -16.39 -14.48 6.22
C LEU A 66 -15.85 -15.87 5.89
N SER A 67 -16.62 -16.95 6.07
CA SER A 67 -16.13 -18.32 5.90
C SER A 67 -15.73 -18.61 4.46
N ALA A 68 -16.42 -18.05 3.48
CA ALA A 68 -16.17 -18.30 2.05
C ALA A 68 -14.77 -17.86 1.62
N GLY A 69 -14.18 -16.86 2.29
CA GLY A 69 -12.80 -16.47 2.04
C GLY A 69 -11.83 -17.63 2.30
N PHE A 70 -12.08 -18.44 3.32
CA PHE A 70 -11.20 -19.53 3.77
C PHE A 70 -11.46 -20.88 3.09
N VAL A 71 -12.26 -20.90 2.02
CA VAL A 71 -12.66 -22.11 1.32
C VAL A 71 -12.08 -22.13 -0.08
N GLU A 72 -11.18 -23.06 -0.34
CA GLU A 72 -10.68 -23.37 -1.69
C GLU A 72 -11.31 -24.69 -2.16
N ILE A 73 -11.91 -24.69 -3.37
CA ILE A 73 -12.51 -25.89 -3.96
C ILE A 73 -11.48 -26.72 -4.72
N SER A 74 -10.39 -26.11 -5.19
CA SER A 74 -9.32 -26.84 -5.87
C SER A 74 -8.16 -27.10 -4.93
N ILE A 75 -7.63 -28.32 -4.96
CA ILE A 75 -6.40 -28.69 -4.23
C ILE A 75 -5.22 -27.83 -4.70
N ILE A 76 -5.18 -27.47 -5.99
CA ILE A 76 -4.13 -26.63 -6.55
C ILE A 76 -4.24 -25.20 -5.99
N GLU A 77 -5.45 -24.64 -5.94
CA GLU A 77 -5.72 -23.33 -5.32
C GLU A 77 -5.33 -23.36 -3.84
N LEU A 78 -5.69 -24.42 -3.11
CA LEU A 78 -5.33 -24.58 -1.71
C LEU A 78 -3.81 -24.63 -1.50
N ILE A 79 -3.07 -25.42 -2.28
CA ILE A 79 -1.61 -25.50 -2.18
C ILE A 79 -0.99 -24.13 -2.48
N PHE A 80 -1.44 -23.45 -3.53
CA PHE A 80 -0.96 -22.12 -3.87
C PHE A 80 -1.22 -21.12 -2.74
N SER A 81 -2.45 -21.09 -2.21
CA SER A 81 -2.85 -20.24 -1.09
C SER A 81 -2.03 -20.55 0.17
N LEU A 82 -1.71 -21.81 0.46
CA LEU A 82 -0.89 -22.21 1.61
C LEU A 82 0.59 -21.84 1.48
N ILE A 83 1.12 -21.76 0.27
CA ILE A 83 2.50 -21.32 0.05
C ILE A 83 2.59 -19.79 0.12
N PHE A 84 1.70 -19.10 -0.60
CA PHE A 84 1.80 -17.65 -0.80
C PHE A 84 1.27 -16.84 0.39
N MET A 85 0.08 -17.18 0.90
CA MET A 85 -0.61 -16.34 1.88
C MET A 85 0.05 -16.33 3.27
N PRO A 86 0.46 -17.47 3.85
CA PRO A 86 1.07 -17.48 5.18
C PRO A 86 2.42 -16.76 5.20
N ALA A 87 3.23 -16.91 4.15
CA ALA A 87 4.49 -16.20 4.01
C ALA A 87 4.26 -14.68 3.98
N SER A 88 3.26 -14.25 3.23
CA SER A 88 2.93 -12.83 3.09
C SER A 88 2.32 -12.24 4.37
N LEU A 89 1.34 -12.92 4.97
CA LEU A 89 0.70 -12.47 6.22
C LEU A 89 1.67 -12.48 7.39
N ARG A 90 2.62 -13.42 7.45
CA ARG A 90 3.70 -13.41 8.46
C ARG A 90 4.53 -12.13 8.38
N TYR A 91 4.84 -11.67 7.17
CA TYR A 91 5.59 -10.43 6.96
C TYR A 91 4.76 -9.22 7.41
N LEU A 92 3.50 -9.13 6.98
CA LEU A 92 2.60 -8.04 7.35
C LEU A 92 2.32 -7.99 8.86
N GLU A 93 2.12 -9.14 9.51
CA GLU A 93 1.85 -9.22 10.95
C GLU A 93 3.02 -8.74 11.80
N ARG A 94 4.26 -8.94 11.34
CA ARG A 94 5.44 -8.39 12.02
C ARG A 94 5.51 -6.87 11.96
N LEU A 95 4.96 -6.27 10.90
CA LEU A 95 4.98 -4.82 10.70
C LEU A 95 3.80 -4.12 11.36
N TRP A 96 2.63 -4.76 11.36
CA TRP A 96 1.38 -4.14 11.81
C TRP A 96 0.92 -4.62 13.18
N GLY A 97 1.43 -5.76 13.64
CA GLY A 97 0.91 -6.48 14.80
C GLY A 97 -0.32 -7.33 14.47
N THR A 98 -0.60 -8.27 15.36
CA THR A 98 -1.67 -9.28 15.21
C THR A 98 -3.06 -8.66 15.03
N THR A 99 -3.39 -7.62 15.78
CA THR A 99 -4.74 -7.01 15.76
C THR A 99 -5.07 -6.36 14.42
N GLU A 100 -4.16 -5.55 13.89
CA GLU A 100 -4.35 -4.86 12.61
C GLU A 100 -4.32 -5.84 11.43
N THR A 101 -3.52 -6.91 11.51
CA THR A 101 -3.55 -7.98 10.50
C THR A 101 -4.86 -8.75 10.49
N ILE A 102 -5.44 -9.09 11.64
CA ILE A 102 -6.75 -9.75 11.70
C ILE A 102 -7.83 -8.84 11.11
N LYS A 103 -7.86 -7.55 11.50
CA LYS A 103 -8.80 -6.58 10.91
C LYS A 103 -8.65 -6.51 9.40
N PHE A 104 -7.42 -6.41 8.91
CA PHE A 104 -7.14 -6.39 7.48
C PHE A 104 -7.70 -7.62 6.76
N ILE A 105 -7.46 -8.83 7.30
CA ILE A 105 -7.98 -10.07 6.72
C ILE A 105 -9.51 -10.07 6.68
N VAL A 106 -10.15 -9.81 7.83
CA VAL A 106 -11.61 -9.84 7.97
C VAL A 106 -12.28 -8.81 7.07
N ILE A 107 -11.77 -7.57 7.04
CA ILE A 107 -12.37 -6.50 6.24
C ILE A 107 -12.28 -6.83 4.74
N ASN A 108 -11.14 -7.26 4.24
CA ASN A 108 -10.98 -7.53 2.80
C ASN A 108 -11.83 -8.73 2.34
N ILE A 109 -11.96 -9.76 3.17
CA ILE A 109 -12.83 -10.91 2.87
C ILE A 109 -14.30 -10.47 2.89
N VAL A 110 -14.76 -9.86 3.99
CA VAL A 110 -16.17 -9.53 4.19
C VAL A 110 -16.63 -8.45 3.21
N VAL A 111 -15.89 -7.35 3.07
CA VAL A 111 -16.26 -6.26 2.16
C VAL A 111 -16.28 -6.75 0.71
N GLY A 112 -15.29 -7.55 0.30
CA GLY A 112 -15.27 -8.14 -1.05
C GLY A 112 -16.50 -9.01 -1.32
N ASN A 113 -16.84 -9.90 -0.39
CA ASN A 113 -18.00 -10.80 -0.53
C ASN A 113 -19.34 -10.06 -0.45
N VAL A 114 -19.46 -9.04 0.41
CA VAL A 114 -20.68 -8.22 0.52
C VAL A 114 -20.90 -7.41 -0.76
N ILE A 115 -19.85 -6.79 -1.32
CA ILE A 115 -19.98 -6.05 -2.59
C ILE A 115 -20.39 -7.00 -3.71
N SER A 116 -19.77 -8.19 -3.83
CA SER A 116 -20.17 -9.20 -4.81
C SER A 116 -21.62 -9.64 -4.66
N PHE A 117 -22.06 -9.89 -3.42
CA PHE A 117 -23.45 -10.24 -3.14
C PHE A 117 -24.42 -9.14 -3.59
N VAL A 118 -24.14 -7.88 -3.24
CA VAL A 118 -24.98 -6.74 -3.65
C VAL A 118 -24.97 -6.60 -5.17
N LEU A 119 -23.82 -6.75 -5.82
CA LEU A 119 -23.68 -6.70 -7.27
C LEU A 119 -24.56 -7.76 -7.95
N SER A 120 -24.52 -9.02 -7.48
CA SER A 120 -25.35 -10.09 -8.06
C SER A 120 -26.84 -9.82 -7.92
N TRP A 121 -27.27 -9.20 -6.81
CA TRP A 121 -28.67 -8.78 -6.66
C TRP A 121 -29.03 -7.63 -7.62
N ILE A 122 -28.13 -6.67 -7.82
CA ILE A 122 -28.33 -5.59 -8.81
C ILE A 122 -28.42 -6.18 -10.23
N GLU A 123 -27.52 -7.10 -10.58
CA GLU A 123 -27.53 -7.80 -11.87
C GLU A 123 -28.80 -8.62 -12.07
N PHE A 124 -29.26 -9.32 -11.03
CA PHE A 124 -30.54 -10.01 -11.05
C PHE A 124 -31.71 -9.05 -11.33
N VAL A 125 -31.77 -7.91 -10.64
CA VAL A 125 -32.84 -6.91 -10.86
C VAL A 125 -32.75 -6.29 -12.26
N ALA A 126 -31.54 -6.08 -12.79
CA ALA A 126 -31.33 -5.47 -14.10
C ALA A 126 -31.63 -6.41 -15.27
N PHE A 127 -31.24 -7.69 -15.17
CA PHE A 127 -31.30 -8.66 -16.28
C PHE A 127 -32.37 -9.75 -16.11
N GLY A 128 -32.86 -9.99 -14.90
CA GLY A 128 -33.93 -10.94 -14.60
C GLY A 128 -33.52 -12.43 -14.50
N TYR A 129 -32.24 -12.77 -14.67
CA TYR A 129 -31.77 -14.17 -14.68
C TYR A 129 -31.38 -14.67 -13.27
N ALA A 130 -32.38 -15.11 -12.49
CA ALA A 130 -32.17 -15.61 -11.12
C ALA A 130 -31.20 -16.82 -11.06
N GLU A 131 -31.36 -17.79 -11.96
CA GLU A 131 -30.56 -19.01 -11.97
C GLU A 131 -29.07 -18.73 -12.16
N THR A 132 -28.72 -17.71 -12.94
CA THR A 132 -27.33 -17.32 -13.17
C THR A 132 -26.79 -16.48 -12.02
N PHE A 133 -27.44 -15.37 -11.70
CA PHE A 133 -26.88 -14.39 -10.76
C PHE A 133 -27.07 -14.75 -9.29
N LEU A 134 -28.20 -15.37 -8.92
CA LEU A 134 -28.50 -15.69 -7.52
C LEU A 134 -28.03 -17.08 -7.11
N TYR A 135 -28.15 -18.08 -7.99
CA TYR A 135 -27.87 -19.48 -7.66
C TYR A 135 -26.66 -20.07 -8.39
N GLY A 136 -26.27 -19.51 -9.54
CA GLY A 136 -25.13 -19.95 -10.34
C GLY A 136 -23.80 -19.31 -9.94
N MET A 137 -23.82 -18.08 -9.39
CA MET A 137 -22.61 -17.42 -8.90
C MET A 137 -22.23 -17.94 -7.51
N GLU A 138 -21.04 -18.52 -7.41
CA GLU A 138 -20.47 -18.97 -6.14
C GLU A 138 -19.19 -18.17 -5.82
N TYR A 139 -19.29 -17.24 -4.87
CA TYR A 139 -18.15 -16.44 -4.41
C TYR A 139 -17.42 -17.14 -3.27
N ARG A 140 -16.10 -17.25 -3.41
CA ARG A 140 -15.24 -18.02 -2.52
C ARG A 140 -13.74 -17.73 -2.76
N GLY A 141 -12.93 -18.34 -1.91
CA GLY A 141 -11.48 -18.44 -2.09
C GLY A 141 -10.74 -17.19 -1.67
N GLN A 142 -9.42 -17.23 -1.88
CA GLN A 142 -8.51 -16.21 -1.38
C GLN A 142 -8.27 -15.05 -2.35
N MET A 143 -8.97 -14.98 -3.48
CA MET A 143 -8.71 -13.99 -4.56
C MET A 143 -8.73 -12.53 -4.06
N ALA A 144 -9.73 -12.16 -3.24
CA ALA A 144 -9.82 -10.83 -2.63
C ALA A 144 -8.61 -10.56 -1.71
N LEU A 145 -8.26 -11.52 -0.85
CA LEU A 145 -7.20 -11.36 0.13
C LEU A 145 -5.80 -11.39 -0.52
N GLN A 146 -5.59 -12.20 -1.56
CA GLN A 146 -4.36 -12.22 -2.36
C GLN A 146 -4.10 -10.84 -2.97
N THR A 147 -5.13 -10.24 -3.57
CA THR A 147 -5.03 -8.88 -4.14
C THR A 147 -4.78 -7.85 -3.05
N ALA A 148 -5.48 -7.95 -1.92
CA ALA A 148 -5.28 -7.07 -0.78
C ALA A 148 -3.84 -7.11 -0.26
N VAL A 149 -3.27 -8.31 -0.12
CA VAL A 149 -1.87 -8.50 0.28
C VAL A 149 -0.91 -7.88 -0.74
N LEU A 150 -1.17 -8.02 -2.04
CA LEU A 150 -0.37 -7.34 -3.07
C LEU A 150 -0.42 -5.82 -2.89
N VAL A 151 -1.60 -5.24 -2.63
CA VAL A 151 -1.76 -3.80 -2.34
C VAL A 151 -0.95 -3.40 -1.11
N ALA A 152 -1.00 -4.19 -0.04
CA ALA A 152 -0.20 -3.95 1.16
C ALA A 152 1.32 -3.94 0.85
N PHE A 153 1.78 -4.85 0.00
CA PHE A 153 3.19 -4.83 -0.42
C PHE A 153 3.55 -3.62 -1.27
N THR A 154 2.64 -3.11 -2.10
CA THR A 154 2.89 -1.85 -2.81
C THR A 154 3.03 -0.66 -1.88
N GLN A 155 2.31 -0.67 -0.75
CA GLN A 155 2.42 0.37 0.27
C GLN A 155 3.79 0.31 0.98
N ILE A 156 4.26 -0.89 1.32
CA ILE A 156 5.44 -1.07 2.17
C ILE A 156 6.74 -1.06 1.35
N ILE A 157 6.78 -1.75 0.21
CA ILE A 157 7.99 -1.91 -0.60
C ILE A 157 7.68 -1.77 -2.11
N PRO A 158 7.24 -0.60 -2.58
CA PRO A 158 6.79 -0.42 -3.97
C PRO A 158 7.87 -0.69 -5.01
N GLU A 159 9.13 -0.37 -4.70
CA GLU A 159 10.26 -0.46 -5.64
C GLU A 159 10.98 -1.80 -5.64
N HIS A 160 10.61 -2.74 -4.75
CA HIS A 160 11.22 -4.07 -4.76
C HIS A 160 10.90 -4.80 -6.08
N GLN A 161 11.92 -5.43 -6.65
CA GLN A 161 11.79 -6.22 -7.87
C GLN A 161 11.74 -7.70 -7.53
N ILE A 162 10.68 -8.37 -7.96
CA ILE A 162 10.55 -9.82 -7.86
C ILE A 162 10.95 -10.40 -9.22
N GLN A 163 11.80 -11.43 -9.17
CA GLN A 163 12.23 -12.17 -10.36
C GLN A 163 11.32 -13.38 -10.54
N LEU A 164 10.42 -13.30 -11.50
CA LEU A 164 9.52 -14.38 -11.85
C LEU A 164 10.22 -15.33 -12.84
N PHE A 165 10.23 -16.62 -12.51
CA PHE A 165 10.82 -17.69 -13.33
C PHE A 165 12.28 -17.47 -13.74
N GLY A 166 13.05 -16.70 -12.95
CA GLY A 166 14.46 -16.42 -13.24
C GLY A 166 14.71 -15.45 -14.41
N VAL A 167 13.69 -15.01 -15.15
CA VAL A 167 13.88 -14.19 -16.36
C VAL A 167 13.13 -12.86 -16.29
N PHE A 168 11.92 -12.84 -15.73
CA PHE A 168 11.07 -11.66 -15.74
C PHE A 168 11.25 -10.85 -14.45
N LYS A 169 11.79 -9.64 -14.56
CA LYS A 169 11.90 -8.70 -13.43
C LYS A 169 10.70 -7.76 -13.43
N ILE A 170 9.82 -7.91 -12.44
CA ILE A 170 8.64 -7.06 -12.27
C ILE A 170 8.72 -6.37 -10.91
N ARG A 171 8.44 -5.05 -10.89
CA ARG A 171 8.32 -4.30 -9.63
C ARG A 171 7.01 -4.63 -8.94
N VAL A 172 7.03 -4.76 -7.61
CA VAL A 172 5.87 -5.08 -6.78
C VAL A 172 4.69 -4.14 -7.06
N LYS A 173 4.94 -2.84 -7.26
CA LYS A 173 3.89 -1.86 -7.57
C LYS A 173 3.05 -2.15 -8.82
N ARG A 174 3.53 -2.99 -9.75
CA ARG A 174 2.78 -3.37 -10.96
C ARG A 174 1.92 -4.62 -10.77
N LEU A 175 2.20 -5.44 -9.75
CA LEU A 175 1.55 -6.74 -9.58
C LEU A 175 0.04 -6.65 -9.30
N PRO A 176 -0.46 -5.79 -8.40
CA PRO A 176 -1.90 -5.79 -8.14
C PRO A 176 -2.69 -5.34 -9.37
N MET A 177 -2.19 -4.36 -10.14
CA MET A 177 -2.90 -3.89 -11.34
C MET A 177 -2.82 -4.87 -12.50
N LEU A 178 -1.75 -5.65 -12.61
CA LEU A 178 -1.70 -6.78 -13.53
C LEU A 178 -2.77 -7.82 -13.17
N TYR A 179 -2.94 -8.10 -11.87
CA TYR A 179 -3.93 -9.06 -11.40
C TYR A 179 -5.37 -8.57 -11.56
N VAL A 180 -5.63 -7.29 -11.28
CA VAL A 180 -6.91 -6.63 -11.59
C VAL A 180 -7.17 -6.62 -13.10
N GLY A 181 -6.15 -6.38 -13.93
CA GLY A 181 -6.26 -6.48 -15.39
C GLY A 181 -6.68 -7.87 -15.85
N PHE A 182 -6.05 -8.91 -15.30
CA PHE A 182 -6.44 -10.31 -15.54
C PHE A 182 -7.87 -10.60 -15.08
N SER A 183 -8.28 -10.11 -13.90
CA SER A 183 -9.66 -10.23 -13.41
C SER A 183 -10.67 -9.61 -14.37
N ASN A 184 -10.40 -8.42 -14.91
CA ASN A 184 -11.29 -7.76 -15.87
C ASN A 184 -11.48 -8.62 -17.13
N VAL A 185 -10.40 -9.19 -17.68
CA VAL A 185 -10.50 -10.09 -18.83
C VAL A 185 -11.36 -11.30 -18.52
N MET A 186 -11.15 -11.94 -17.36
CA MET A 186 -11.95 -13.10 -16.95
C MET A 186 -13.44 -12.76 -16.76
N CYS A 187 -13.75 -11.60 -16.17
CA CYS A 187 -15.13 -11.15 -16.01
C CYS A 187 -15.80 -10.87 -17.36
N VAL A 188 -15.11 -10.24 -18.31
CA VAL A 188 -15.63 -9.98 -19.67
C VAL A 188 -15.88 -11.28 -20.44
N LEU A 189 -15.07 -12.32 -20.22
CA LEU A 189 -15.28 -13.65 -20.78
C LEU A 189 -16.44 -14.44 -20.13
N GLY A 190 -17.07 -13.89 -19.08
CA GLY A 190 -18.18 -14.53 -18.36
C GLY A 190 -17.77 -15.29 -17.10
N PHE A 191 -16.48 -15.35 -16.77
CA PHE A 191 -15.98 -15.92 -15.51
C PHE A 191 -15.98 -14.83 -14.42
N GLN A 192 -17.15 -14.39 -13.99
CA GLN A 192 -17.28 -13.34 -12.99
C GLN A 192 -16.96 -13.83 -11.57
N ALA A 193 -17.53 -14.98 -11.16
CA ALA A 193 -17.18 -15.61 -9.89
C ALA A 193 -16.03 -16.62 -10.10
N PRO A 194 -14.95 -16.59 -9.30
CA PRO A 194 -14.65 -15.68 -8.19
C PRO A 194 -13.85 -14.42 -8.62
N PHE A 195 -13.53 -14.25 -9.91
CA PHE A 195 -12.55 -13.25 -10.36
C PHE A 195 -12.91 -11.80 -10.04
N ILE A 196 -14.18 -11.43 -9.95
CA ILE A 196 -14.63 -10.09 -9.55
C ILE A 196 -14.14 -9.69 -8.15
N LEU A 197 -13.92 -10.68 -7.26
CA LEU A 197 -13.42 -10.46 -5.91
C LEU A 197 -12.03 -9.83 -5.89
N ILE A 198 -11.23 -9.99 -6.96
CA ILE A 198 -9.93 -9.34 -7.12
C ILE A 198 -10.10 -7.81 -7.15
N GLN A 199 -11.10 -7.32 -7.89
CA GLN A 199 -11.35 -5.89 -8.04
C GLN A 199 -11.85 -5.29 -6.72
N PHE A 200 -12.76 -5.97 -6.04
CA PHE A 200 -13.27 -5.54 -4.75
C PHE A 200 -12.23 -5.67 -3.62
N GLY A 201 -11.38 -6.69 -3.66
CA GLY A 201 -10.23 -6.83 -2.77
C GLY A 201 -9.21 -5.71 -2.95
N TRP A 202 -8.91 -5.33 -4.19
CA TRP A 202 -8.08 -4.17 -4.50
C TRP A 202 -8.67 -2.86 -3.94
N LEU A 203 -9.94 -2.57 -4.24
CA LEU A 203 -10.60 -1.35 -3.75
C LEU A 203 -10.72 -1.30 -2.22
N SER A 204 -11.13 -2.41 -1.60
CA SER A 204 -11.29 -2.48 -0.14
C SER A 204 -9.97 -2.36 0.59
N SER A 205 -8.91 -3.03 0.12
CA SER A 205 -7.57 -2.92 0.71
C SER A 205 -6.98 -1.54 0.58
N TRP A 206 -7.03 -0.94 -0.62
CA TRP A 206 -6.54 0.42 -0.84
C TRP A 206 -7.27 1.41 0.09
N THR A 207 -8.60 1.31 0.15
CA THR A 207 -9.43 2.17 1.01
C THR A 207 -9.09 1.98 2.49
N TYR A 208 -8.98 0.73 2.95
CA TYR A 208 -8.62 0.41 4.34
C TYR A 208 -7.24 0.98 4.70
N LEU A 209 -6.23 0.75 3.86
CA LEU A 209 -4.87 1.18 4.11
C LEU A 209 -4.71 2.70 4.01
N ARG A 210 -5.41 3.38 3.09
CA ARG A 210 -5.34 4.83 2.90
C ARG A 210 -6.05 5.60 4.02
N PHE A 211 -7.13 5.08 4.60
CA PHE A 211 -7.99 5.87 5.50
C PHE A 211 -8.22 5.28 6.89
N TYR A 212 -8.24 3.94 7.05
CA TYR A 212 -8.77 3.30 8.26
C TYR A 212 -7.72 2.60 9.12
N LYS A 213 -6.66 2.06 8.52
CA LYS A 213 -5.60 1.35 9.25
C LYS A 213 -4.99 2.27 10.30
N ARG A 214 -4.90 1.78 11.55
CA ARG A 214 -4.28 2.55 12.64
C ARG A 214 -2.76 2.41 12.55
N THR A 215 -2.07 3.54 12.74
CA THR A 215 -0.62 3.58 12.91
C THR A 215 -0.34 4.21 14.28
N PRO A 216 0.06 3.40 15.28
CA PRO A 216 0.49 3.96 16.55
C PRO A 216 1.78 4.75 16.31
N VAL A 217 1.76 6.04 16.61
CA VAL A 217 2.97 6.86 16.61
C VAL A 217 3.44 6.95 18.05
N ASP A 218 4.66 6.49 18.33
CA ASP A 218 5.32 6.58 19.65
C ASP A 218 5.75 8.03 19.93
N THR A 219 4.80 8.96 19.94
CA THR A 219 5.03 10.37 20.32
C THR A 219 4.49 10.61 21.73
N PRO A 220 5.20 11.35 22.61
CA PRO A 220 4.68 11.73 23.92
C PRO A 220 3.45 12.62 23.71
N GLY A 221 2.26 12.04 23.89
CA GLY A 221 0.99 12.65 23.53
C GLY A 221 -0.01 11.70 22.87
N GLY A 222 0.42 10.49 22.46
CA GLY A 222 -0.48 9.40 22.06
C GLY A 222 -1.38 9.71 20.86
N VAL A 223 -0.97 10.63 19.98
CA VAL A 223 -1.76 10.99 18.80
C VAL A 223 -1.78 9.80 17.83
N GLU A 224 -2.93 9.12 17.76
CA GLU A 224 -3.16 8.04 16.83
C GLU A 224 -3.32 8.60 15.41
N THR A 225 -2.41 8.23 14.51
CA THR A 225 -2.55 8.55 13.08
C THR A 225 -3.28 7.41 12.38
N TYR A 226 -4.17 7.77 11.45
CA TYR A 226 -4.98 6.84 10.68
C TYR A 226 -4.63 6.93 9.21
N GLY A 227 -4.50 5.76 8.58
CA GLY A 227 -4.26 5.58 7.16
C GLY A 227 -2.85 5.98 6.71
N ASP A 228 -2.54 5.62 5.47
CA ASP A 228 -1.41 6.14 4.73
C ASP A 228 -1.79 7.47 4.09
N ARG A 229 -1.00 8.52 4.30
CA ARG A 229 -1.24 9.86 3.73
C ARG A 229 -0.44 10.17 2.49
N SER A 230 0.52 9.32 2.16
CA SER A 230 1.47 9.57 1.08
C SER A 230 0.79 9.75 -0.27
N GLU A 231 1.32 10.67 -1.06
CA GLU A 231 0.92 10.87 -2.45
C GLU A 231 1.29 9.64 -3.30
N THR A 232 2.38 8.95 -2.96
CA THR A 232 2.81 7.72 -3.66
C THR A 232 1.78 6.59 -3.59
N PHE A 233 0.90 6.59 -2.57
CA PHE A 233 -0.18 5.62 -2.41
C PHE A 233 -1.55 6.18 -2.84
N ALA A 234 -1.60 7.33 -3.52
CA ALA A 234 -2.84 7.92 -4.03
C ALA A 234 -3.52 7.03 -5.09
N PHE A 235 -4.86 7.10 -5.15
CA PHE A 235 -5.69 6.28 -6.05
C PHE A 235 -5.28 6.42 -7.53
N VAL A 236 -4.88 7.62 -7.92
CA VAL A 236 -4.54 7.96 -9.31
C VAL A 236 -3.34 7.14 -9.82
N HIS A 237 -2.36 6.85 -8.96
CA HIS A 237 -1.13 6.14 -9.35
C HIS A 237 -1.32 4.64 -9.62
N TRP A 238 -2.50 4.09 -9.34
CA TRP A 238 -2.88 2.74 -9.73
C TRP A 238 -3.17 2.64 -11.23
N PHE A 239 -3.46 3.76 -11.88
CA PHE A 239 -3.78 3.79 -13.30
C PHE A 239 -2.56 4.22 -14.15
N PRO A 240 -2.55 3.89 -15.44
CA PRO A 240 -1.58 4.46 -16.37
C PRO A 240 -1.68 5.99 -16.47
N PRO A 241 -0.58 6.69 -16.81
CA PRO A 241 -0.53 8.16 -16.83
C PRO A 241 -1.62 8.84 -17.66
N PHE A 242 -2.07 8.21 -18.75
CA PHE A 242 -3.09 8.79 -19.63
C PHE A 242 -4.48 8.88 -18.97
N VAL A 243 -4.75 8.09 -17.94
CA VAL A 243 -6.04 8.11 -17.21
C VAL A 243 -5.98 8.99 -15.96
N HIS A 244 -4.81 9.55 -15.62
CA HIS A 244 -4.63 10.26 -14.35
C HIS A 244 -5.52 11.48 -14.22
N TYR A 245 -5.68 12.25 -15.30
CA TYR A 245 -6.50 13.45 -15.29
C TYR A 245 -7.99 13.15 -14.98
N PRO A 246 -8.71 12.29 -15.73
CA PRO A 246 -10.11 11.99 -15.43
C PRO A 246 -10.29 11.29 -14.08
N VAL A 247 -9.40 10.35 -13.72
CA VAL A 247 -9.45 9.65 -12.42
C VAL A 247 -9.18 10.61 -11.28
N GLY A 248 -8.29 11.59 -11.45
CA GLY A 248 -8.03 12.64 -10.47
C GLY A 248 -9.27 13.47 -10.16
N ILE A 249 -10.03 13.88 -11.19
CA ILE A 249 -11.29 14.61 -10.99
C ILE A 249 -12.29 13.74 -10.22
N LEU A 250 -12.51 12.50 -10.68
CA LEU A 250 -13.49 11.59 -10.10
C LEU A 250 -13.15 11.25 -8.63
N SER A 251 -11.90 10.88 -8.35
CA SER A 251 -11.45 10.51 -7.01
C SER A 251 -11.57 11.68 -6.02
N ASN A 252 -11.29 12.91 -6.45
CA ASN A 252 -11.47 14.10 -5.62
C ASN A 252 -12.94 14.39 -5.30
N VAL A 253 -13.85 14.20 -6.26
CA VAL A 253 -15.31 14.34 -6.03
C VAL A 253 -15.79 13.28 -5.04
N VAL A 254 -15.42 12.01 -5.26
CA VAL A 254 -15.76 10.90 -4.36
C VAL A 254 -15.22 11.16 -2.96
N TYR A 255 -13.96 11.58 -2.83
CA TYR A 255 -13.37 11.91 -1.53
C TYR A 255 -14.14 13.02 -0.80
N LYS A 256 -14.49 14.12 -1.49
CA LYS A 256 -15.30 15.21 -0.90
C LYS A 256 -16.65 14.71 -0.41
N LEU A 257 -17.32 13.88 -1.21
CA LEU A 257 -18.60 13.28 -0.83
C LEU A 257 -18.45 12.35 0.39
N CYS A 258 -17.43 11.49 0.42
CA CYS A 258 -17.16 10.61 1.55
C CYS A 258 -16.85 11.38 2.85
N VAL A 259 -16.17 12.52 2.75
CA VAL A 259 -15.92 13.40 3.91
C VAL A 259 -17.22 14.06 4.38
N GLN A 260 -18.07 14.53 3.46
CA GLN A 260 -19.38 15.10 3.80
C GLN A 260 -20.30 14.09 4.48
N LEU A 261 -20.29 12.85 3.99
CA LEU A 261 -21.03 11.72 4.58
C LEU A 261 -20.39 11.16 5.86
N ARG A 262 -19.29 11.75 6.34
CA ARG A 262 -18.51 11.32 7.51
C ARG A 262 -18.02 9.86 7.44
N LEU A 263 -17.89 9.31 6.23
CA LEU A 263 -17.30 8.00 6.01
C LEU A 263 -15.78 8.06 6.17
N VAL A 264 -15.16 9.14 5.69
CA VAL A 264 -13.71 9.35 5.77
C VAL A 264 -13.42 10.56 6.63
N ARG A 265 -12.42 10.45 7.52
CA ARG A 265 -11.94 11.59 8.29
C ARG A 265 -11.16 12.53 7.37
N PRO A 266 -11.46 13.83 7.33
CA PRO A 266 -10.69 14.75 6.51
C PRO A 266 -9.24 14.75 6.97
N PHE A 267 -8.31 14.75 6.02
CA PHE A 267 -6.92 15.08 6.29
C PHE A 267 -6.86 16.51 6.80
N SER A 268 -6.87 16.67 8.12
CA SER A 268 -6.74 17.96 8.79
C SER A 268 -5.30 18.43 8.63
N GLY A 269 -5.09 19.54 7.92
CA GLY A 269 -3.78 20.19 7.75
C GLY A 269 -3.16 20.75 9.04
N THR A 270 -3.73 20.43 10.21
CA THR A 270 -3.17 20.77 11.53
C THR A 270 -2.63 19.54 12.28
N ALA A 271 -2.77 18.33 11.74
CA ALA A 271 -2.01 17.17 12.22
C ALA A 271 -0.65 17.19 11.52
N PRO A 272 0.47 17.07 12.25
CA PRO A 272 1.80 17.26 11.67
C PRO A 272 2.03 16.25 10.56
N ASP A 273 2.18 16.75 9.33
CA ASP A 273 2.63 15.95 8.20
C ASP A 273 4.01 15.41 8.55
N ILE A 274 4.08 14.10 8.78
CA ILE A 274 5.31 13.36 9.13
C ILE A 274 6.32 13.41 7.96
N GLU A 275 5.89 13.83 6.77
CA GLU A 275 6.75 14.07 5.60
C GLU A 275 7.48 15.43 5.68
N SER A 276 7.07 16.32 6.59
CA SER A 276 7.85 17.49 6.97
C SER A 276 8.74 17.14 8.15
N GLY A 277 10.01 16.89 7.90
CA GLY A 277 11.03 16.52 8.89
C GLY A 277 11.29 17.53 10.02
N TYR A 278 10.41 18.51 10.26
CA TYR A 278 10.42 19.43 11.39
C TYR A 278 8.99 19.90 11.70
N ALA A 279 8.18 19.06 12.33
CA ALA A 279 6.91 19.53 12.90
C ALA A 279 7.18 20.22 14.25
N PRO A 280 6.86 21.52 14.41
CA PRO A 280 6.89 22.15 15.72
C PRO A 280 5.70 21.62 16.51
N LEU A 281 5.97 20.79 17.52
CA LEU A 281 4.97 20.38 18.50
C LEU A 281 4.23 21.63 19.05
N PRO A 282 2.89 21.62 19.15
CA PRO A 282 2.16 22.64 19.90
C PRO A 282 2.61 22.57 21.36
N GLY A 283 3.40 23.56 21.78
CA GLY A 283 4.07 23.59 23.09
C GLY A 283 5.58 23.31 23.05
N GLY A 284 6.07 22.60 22.02
CA GLY A 284 7.50 22.34 21.83
C GLY A 284 8.27 23.56 21.35
N ALA A 285 7.71 24.38 20.46
CA ALA A 285 8.37 25.63 20.03
C ALA A 285 8.58 26.61 21.20
N ARG A 286 7.67 26.60 22.19
CA ARG A 286 7.81 27.42 23.40
C ARG A 286 8.82 26.81 24.39
N ALA A 287 8.76 25.51 24.63
CA ALA A 287 9.72 24.79 25.49
C ALA A 287 11.14 24.80 24.91
N GLU A 288 11.29 24.71 23.59
CA GLU A 288 12.56 24.78 22.89
C GLU A 288 13.07 26.23 22.82
N ALA A 289 12.19 27.21 22.64
CA ALA A 289 12.56 28.63 22.80
C ALA A 289 13.00 28.94 24.24
N GLU A 290 12.37 28.37 25.26
CA GLU A 290 12.78 28.50 26.66
C GLU A 290 14.11 27.78 26.94
N ARG A 291 14.34 26.60 26.36
CA ARG A 291 15.63 25.89 26.42
C ARG A 291 16.76 26.67 25.74
N ARG A 292 16.50 27.24 24.55
CA ARG A 292 17.46 28.10 23.83
C ARG A 292 17.73 29.40 24.59
N ARG A 293 16.71 30.00 25.22
CA ARG A 293 16.87 31.16 26.11
C ARG A 293 17.70 30.81 27.35
N ALA A 294 17.48 29.66 27.97
CA ALA A 294 18.26 29.21 29.13
C ALA A 294 19.72 28.93 28.77
N LEU A 295 20.00 28.39 27.59
CA LEU A 295 21.37 28.22 27.08
C LEU A 295 22.04 29.57 26.75
N ALA A 296 21.29 30.50 26.17
CA ALA A 296 21.79 31.85 25.89
C ALA A 296 22.10 32.61 27.19
N LEU A 297 21.25 32.48 28.22
CA LEU A 297 21.49 33.06 29.54
C LEU A 297 22.71 32.43 30.22
N LYS A 298 22.87 31.10 30.17
CA LYS A 298 24.08 30.44 30.67
C LYS A 298 25.35 30.85 29.92
N ALA A 299 25.27 31.09 28.61
CA ALA A 299 26.38 31.59 27.82
C ALA A 299 26.73 33.05 28.15
N LEU A 300 25.73 33.88 28.47
CA LEU A 300 25.90 35.24 28.99
C LEU A 300 26.52 35.23 30.38
N ASP A 301 26.04 34.39 31.28
CA ASP A 301 26.60 34.22 32.64
C ASP A 301 28.05 33.75 32.58
N HIS A 302 28.38 32.86 31.63
CA HIS A 302 29.76 32.46 31.40
C HIS A 302 30.63 33.62 30.90
N ARG A 303 30.11 34.49 30.02
CA ARG A 303 30.84 35.69 29.57
C ARG A 303 30.98 36.75 30.66
N LEU A 304 29.97 36.93 31.50
CA LEU A 304 30.00 37.83 32.66
C LEU A 304 30.95 37.32 33.74
N ALA A 305 30.93 36.02 34.03
CA ALA A 305 31.88 35.39 34.96
C ALA A 305 33.33 35.41 34.44
N THR A 306 33.53 35.44 33.12
CA THR A 306 34.85 35.63 32.50
C THR A 306 35.25 37.11 32.41
N THR A 307 34.32 38.04 32.67
CA THR A 307 34.58 39.49 32.65
C THR A 307 34.65 40.02 34.08
N THR A 308 35.78 39.80 34.73
CA THR A 308 36.16 40.54 35.95
C THR A 308 36.53 41.98 35.55
N PRO A 309 36.08 43.02 36.27
CA PRO A 309 36.48 44.39 35.96
C PRO A 309 37.91 44.62 36.44
N ALA A 310 38.84 44.83 35.49
CA ALA A 310 40.12 45.45 35.78
C ALA A 310 40.25 46.70 34.90
N SER A 311 40.07 47.85 35.53
CA SER A 311 40.28 49.19 34.98
C SER A 311 41.77 49.56 34.93
N SER A 312 42.17 50.20 33.82
CA SER A 312 43.37 51.04 33.56
C SER A 312 44.76 50.37 33.69
N THR A 313 45.69 50.45 32.73
CA THR A 313 46.24 51.68 32.13
C THR A 313 47.10 51.37 30.87
N THR A 314 47.14 52.35 29.97
CA THR A 314 48.23 52.73 29.03
C THR A 314 48.33 52.10 27.62
N ALA A 315 48.10 53.01 26.67
CA ALA A 315 48.45 53.08 25.26
C ALA A 315 49.67 52.27 24.77
N THR A 316 49.55 51.72 23.57
CA THR A 316 50.42 52.13 22.45
C THR A 316 49.74 51.87 21.10
N THR A 317 49.86 52.89 20.27
CA THR A 317 49.39 53.07 18.91
C THR A 317 50.03 52.09 17.93
N SER A 318 49.24 51.45 17.06
CA SER A 318 49.60 51.31 15.65
C SER A 318 48.35 51.06 14.79
N LYS A 319 48.20 51.94 13.80
CA LYS A 319 47.10 52.04 12.84
C LYS A 319 47.28 51.00 11.71
N PRO A 320 46.21 50.50 11.07
CA PRO A 320 46.28 49.40 10.13
C PRO A 320 46.74 49.86 8.73
N LEU A 321 47.53 49.03 8.06
CA LEU A 321 47.72 49.11 6.61
C LEU A 321 47.17 47.85 5.93
N ARG A 322 46.19 48.10 5.05
CA ARG A 322 45.78 47.23 3.95
C ARG A 322 46.93 47.13 2.94
N PRO A 323 47.04 46.02 2.20
CA PRO A 323 47.13 46.21 0.74
C PRO A 323 46.07 45.40 -0.02
N SER A 324 45.55 46.03 -1.07
CA SER A 324 44.73 45.46 -2.13
C SER A 324 45.57 44.60 -3.09
N PRO A 325 44.93 43.77 -3.95
CA PRO A 325 45.58 42.74 -4.75
C PRO A 325 46.12 43.27 -6.09
N ALA A 326 47.25 42.73 -6.57
CA ALA A 326 47.67 42.85 -7.97
C ALA A 326 48.67 41.75 -8.42
N ALA A 327 48.22 40.97 -9.41
CA ALA A 327 48.89 40.51 -10.64
C ALA A 327 50.12 39.55 -10.64
N GLY A 328 49.98 38.51 -11.49
CA GLY A 328 51.04 37.69 -12.12
C GLY A 328 50.43 36.40 -12.69
N SER A 329 49.76 36.39 -13.86
CA SER A 329 50.29 36.32 -15.24
C SER A 329 50.99 35.00 -15.63
N THR A 330 50.26 34.12 -16.35
CA THR A 330 50.70 33.35 -17.54
C THR A 330 49.45 32.71 -18.17
N ALA A 331 48.80 33.29 -19.19
CA ALA A 331 49.13 33.29 -20.61
C ALA A 331 49.18 31.89 -21.26
N GLN A 332 48.12 31.50 -21.98
CA GLN A 332 48.13 31.05 -23.40
C GLN A 332 46.73 30.58 -23.89
N PRO A 333 46.46 30.58 -25.21
CA PRO A 333 45.49 31.51 -25.79
C PRO A 333 44.26 30.88 -26.46
N MET A 334 43.18 31.66 -26.60
CA MET A 334 42.22 31.54 -27.70
C MET A 334 42.71 32.33 -28.93
N PRO A 335 42.24 32.00 -30.14
CA PRO A 335 41.12 32.77 -30.70
C PRO A 335 40.06 31.82 -31.31
N SER A 336 38.76 31.94 -31.00
CA SER A 336 37.79 32.88 -31.61
C SER A 336 37.88 32.88 -33.15
N SER A 337 36.83 32.67 -33.94
CA SER A 337 35.44 33.07 -33.75
C SER A 337 34.55 32.50 -34.88
N SER A 338 33.24 32.54 -34.62
CA SER A 338 32.13 32.88 -35.53
C SER A 338 31.76 31.92 -36.68
N ASP A 339 30.68 31.15 -36.47
CA ASP A 339 29.33 31.21 -37.12
C ASP A 339 29.17 32.02 -38.44
N PRO A 340 28.09 31.84 -39.25
CA PRO A 340 27.11 30.74 -39.40
C PRO A 340 26.79 30.38 -40.90
N GLU A 341 25.82 29.47 -41.09
CA GLU A 341 24.85 29.37 -42.21
C GLU A 341 25.23 28.88 -43.65
N LEU A 342 24.60 27.75 -44.04
CA LEU A 342 23.64 27.58 -45.17
C LEU A 342 24.12 27.42 -46.64
N HIS A 343 24.10 26.18 -47.17
CA HIS A 343 23.57 25.77 -48.50
C HIS A 343 23.71 24.24 -48.69
N GLN A 344 22.64 23.45 -48.93
CA GLN A 344 22.10 23.05 -50.26
C GLN A 344 23.18 22.39 -51.15
N THR A 345 23.06 21.21 -51.76
CA THR A 345 21.94 20.51 -52.43
C THR A 345 22.31 19.03 -52.72
N HIS A 346 21.26 18.19 -52.84
CA HIS A 346 21.07 16.89 -53.51
C HIS A 346 21.77 16.67 -54.89
N PRO A 347 21.60 15.54 -55.64
CA PRO A 347 21.21 14.14 -55.39
C PRO A 347 22.27 13.12 -55.95
N GLU A 348 22.13 11.79 -55.96
CA GLU A 348 21.49 11.03 -57.05
C GLU A 348 21.83 9.50 -56.97
N LYS A 349 20.78 8.65 -57.01
CA LYS A 349 20.57 7.32 -57.70
C LYS A 349 21.62 6.19 -57.60
N GLU A 350 21.35 4.90 -57.82
CA GLU A 350 20.19 4.04 -58.22
C GLU A 350 20.59 2.57 -57.97
N GLU A 351 19.58 1.68 -57.89
CA GLU A 351 19.47 0.28 -58.41
C GLU A 351 20.66 -0.71 -58.30
N ASP A 352 20.53 -2.02 -58.13
CA ASP A 352 19.46 -2.98 -58.44
C ASP A 352 19.78 -4.32 -57.72
N ASP A 353 18.85 -5.27 -57.78
CA ASP A 353 18.85 -6.70 -57.35
C ASP A 353 18.38 -7.08 -55.93
#